data_AF-A0A240UNJ2-F1
#
_entry.id   AF-A0A240UNJ2-F1
#
_cell.length_a   1.000
_cell.length_b   1.000
_cell.length_c   1.000
_cell.angle_alpha   90.00
_cell.angle_beta   90.00
_cell.angle_gamma   90.00
#
_symmetry.space_group_name_H-M   'P 1'
#
loop_
_entity.id
_entity.type
_entity.pdbx_description
1 polymer ?
#
loop_
_entity_poly.entity_id
_entity_poly.type
_entity_poly.pdbx_seq_one_letter_code
_entity_poly.pdbx_strand_id
1 'polypeptide(L)'
;MQPSRLVRHSGPLLAAGLLAILAFVQTYTFKSVPAILARGLQPATFPRLVTGLILILAVIAFIHDLRKPPAPGEALPKVLFSTTLLLVIFSALLASNLFLIALITVTVGTALLWGERRVLVLTALALAPVIAIVLFDIGLEVRFPRSPLLNLYYEWR
;
A
#
# COMPACT_ATOMS: atom_id res chain seq x y z
N MET A 1 15.15 -38.13 5.61
CA MET A 1 13.70 -37.89 5.77
C MET A 1 13.41 -36.48 5.29
N GLN A 2 12.79 -36.31 4.11
CA GLN A 2 12.37 -34.98 3.65
C GLN A 2 11.17 -34.53 4.49
N PRO A 3 11.20 -33.35 5.14
CA PRO A 3 10.04 -32.86 5.86
C PRO A 3 8.86 -32.77 4.87
N SER A 4 7.68 -33.21 5.30
CA SER A 4 6.47 -33.18 4.49
C SER A 4 6.27 -31.75 3.95
N ARG A 5 5.89 -31.60 2.67
CA ARG A 5 5.77 -30.30 2.00
C ARG A 5 4.96 -29.27 2.81
N LEU A 6 4.03 -29.75 3.65
CA LEU A 6 3.22 -28.97 4.59
C LEU A 6 4.04 -28.26 5.68
N VAL A 7 5.09 -28.90 6.23
CA VAL A 7 5.95 -28.32 7.27
C VAL A 7 6.89 -27.25 6.71
N ARG A 8 7.20 -27.29 5.40
CA ARG A 8 8.04 -26.28 4.76
C ARG A 8 7.29 -24.97 4.47
N HIS A 9 5.99 -25.05 4.20
CA HIS A 9 5.15 -23.89 3.90
C HIS A 9 4.46 -23.31 5.15
N SER A 10 4.36 -24.06 6.24
CA SER A 10 3.70 -23.60 7.48
C SER A 10 4.36 -22.37 8.09
N GLY A 11 5.70 -22.28 8.09
CA GLY A 11 6.45 -21.12 8.60
C GLY A 11 6.08 -19.79 7.93
N PRO A 12 6.27 -19.62 6.60
CA PRO A 12 5.93 -18.38 5.92
C PRO A 12 4.42 -18.07 5.94
N LEU A 13 3.55 -19.08 5.92
CA LEU A 13 2.10 -18.88 6.05
C LEU A 13 1.71 -18.36 7.43
N LEU A 14 2.30 -18.89 8.50
CA LEU A 14 2.07 -18.40 9.86
C LEU A 14 2.56 -16.96 10.01
N ALA A 15 3.75 -16.64 9.48
CA ALA A 15 4.28 -15.27 9.52
C ALA A 15 3.39 -14.28 8.75
N ALA A 16 2.97 -14.63 7.53
CA ALA A 16 2.08 -13.79 6.72
C ALA A 16 0.70 -13.63 7.38
N GLY A 17 0.14 -14.71 7.92
CA GLY A 17 -1.13 -14.70 8.64
C GLY A 17 -1.08 -13.84 9.89
N LEU A 18 -0.03 -13.96 10.71
CA LEU A 18 0.18 -13.11 11.89
C LEU A 18 0.31 -11.64 11.51
N LEU A 19 1.08 -11.31 10.48
CA LEU A 19 1.20 -9.94 9.96
C LEU A 19 -0.15 -9.39 9.50
N ALA A 20 -0.93 -10.17 8.75
CA ALA A 20 -2.25 -9.77 8.28
C ALA A 20 -3.23 -9.53 9.44
N ILE A 21 -3.21 -10.39 10.46
CA ILE A 21 -4.03 -10.24 11.66
C ILE A 21 -3.61 -8.96 12.42
N LEU A 22 -2.32 -8.75 12.64
CA LEU A 22 -1.81 -7.55 13.31
C LEU A 22 -2.21 -6.26 12.57
N ALA A 23 -2.06 -6.26 11.24
CA ALA A 23 -2.49 -5.14 10.39
C ALA A 23 -4.01 -4.90 10.49
N PHE A 24 -4.81 -5.96 10.47
CA PHE A 24 -6.26 -5.88 10.59
C PHE A 24 -6.69 -5.35 11.96
N VAL A 25 -6.09 -5.85 13.05
CA VAL A 25 -6.35 -5.38 14.41
C VAL A 25 -5.97 -3.91 14.57
N GLN A 26 -4.87 -3.47 13.95
CA GLN A 26 -4.50 -2.05 13.94
C GLN A 26 -5.57 -1.15 13.32
N THR A 27 -6.38 -1.63 12.38
CA THR A 27 -7.47 -0.81 11.81
C THR A 27 -8.57 -0.43 12.82
N TYR A 28 -8.61 -1.07 14.00
CA TYR A 28 -9.53 -0.71 15.09
C TYR A 28 -9.01 0.44 15.95
N THR A 29 -7.73 0.81 15.84
CA THR A 29 -7.16 1.95 16.58
C THR A 29 -7.41 3.29 15.87
N PHE A 30 -7.90 3.26 14.63
CA PHE A 30 -8.21 4.47 13.86
C PHE A 30 -9.36 5.25 14.49
N LYS A 31 -9.16 6.58 14.60
CA LYS A 31 -10.18 7.50 15.10
C LYS A 31 -11.43 7.43 14.21
N SER A 32 -12.54 6.99 14.78
CA SER A 32 -13.84 7.02 14.12
C SER A 32 -14.40 8.43 14.16
N VAL A 33 -14.91 8.88 13.01
CA VAL A 33 -15.68 10.12 12.93
C VAL A 33 -17.11 9.81 13.38
N PRO A 34 -17.74 10.63 14.24
CA PRO A 34 -19.13 10.43 14.64
C PRO A 34 -20.04 10.21 13.42
N ALA A 35 -20.99 9.28 13.52
CA ALA A 35 -21.83 8.86 12.38
C ALA A 35 -22.56 10.02 11.70
N ILE A 36 -22.84 11.10 12.44
CA ILE A 36 -23.51 12.30 11.94
C ILE A 36 -22.63 13.17 11.01
N LEU A 37 -21.31 13.02 11.12
CA LEU A 37 -20.30 13.70 10.29
C LEU A 37 -19.75 12.78 9.19
N ALA A 38 -20.04 11.48 9.25
CA ALA A 38 -19.64 10.49 8.26
C ALA A 38 -20.52 10.60 7.00
N ARG A 39 -20.26 11.58 6.15
CA ARG A 39 -20.81 11.60 4.78
C ARG A 39 -19.98 10.66 3.90
N GLY A 40 -20.48 9.45 3.67
CA GLY A 40 -19.83 8.43 2.82
C GLY A 40 -19.03 7.37 3.59
N LEU A 41 -17.98 6.83 2.98
CA LEU A 41 -17.11 5.83 3.60
C LEU A 41 -16.29 6.47 4.74
N GLN A 42 -16.41 5.94 5.95
CA GLN A 42 -15.60 6.42 7.07
C GLN A 42 -14.11 6.17 6.80
N PRO A 43 -13.21 7.04 7.31
CA PRO A 43 -11.76 6.88 7.16
C PRO A 43 -11.25 5.51 7.61
N ALA A 44 -11.86 4.93 8.64
CA ALA A 44 -11.52 3.59 9.13
C ALA A 44 -12.11 2.45 8.29
N THR A 45 -13.21 2.68 7.58
CA THR A 45 -13.88 1.65 6.77
C THR A 45 -13.08 1.34 5.51
N PHE A 46 -12.43 2.33 4.89
CA PHE A 46 -11.66 2.11 3.67
C PHE A 46 -10.46 1.16 3.88
N PRO A 47 -9.55 1.36 4.85
CA PRO A 47 -8.48 0.42 5.14
C PRO A 47 -8.96 -0.99 5.49
N ARG A 48 -10.12 -1.11 6.17
CA ARG A 48 -10.73 -2.41 6.49
C ARG A 48 -11.19 -3.15 5.24
N LEU A 49 -11.85 -2.45 4.32
CA LEU A 49 -12.30 -3.04 3.06
C LEU A 49 -11.13 -3.49 2.20
N VAL A 50 -10.10 -2.64 2.06
CA VAL A 50 -8.89 -2.98 1.28
C VAL A 50 -8.16 -4.16 1.91
N THR A 51 -7.94 -4.15 3.23
CA THR A 51 -7.30 -5.28 3.94
C THR A 51 -8.12 -6.57 3.79
N GLY A 52 -9.44 -6.49 3.92
CA GLY A 52 -10.34 -7.63 3.72
C GLY A 52 -10.26 -8.20 2.31
N LEU A 53 -10.25 -7.33 1.29
CA LEU A 53 -10.09 -7.72 -0.11
C LEU A 53 -8.74 -8.42 -0.35
N ILE A 54 -7.64 -7.84 0.15
CA ILE A 54 -6.30 -8.43 0.04
C ILE A 54 -6.27 -9.81 0.71
N LEU A 55 -6.91 -9.97 1.87
CA LEU A 55 -6.99 -11.25 2.57
C LEU A 55 -7.74 -12.30 1.74
N ILE A 56 -8.87 -11.92 1.13
CA ILE A 56 -9.64 -12.81 0.23
C ILE A 56 -8.78 -13.24 -0.96
N LEU A 57 -8.10 -12.29 -1.62
CA LEU A 57 -7.23 -12.57 -2.75
C LEU A 57 -6.06 -13.48 -2.36
N ALA A 58 -5.47 -13.28 -1.18
CA ALA A 58 -4.41 -14.13 -0.64
C ALA A 58 -4.89 -15.56 -0.40
N VAL A 59 -6.11 -15.75 0.14
CA VAL A 59 -6.71 -17.07 0.32
C VAL A 59 -6.97 -17.76 -1.03
N ILE A 60 -7.49 -17.02 -2.02
CA ILE A 60 -7.70 -17.54 -3.38
C ILE A 60 -6.37 -18.00 -4.00
N ALA A 61 -5.33 -17.16 -3.90
CA ALA A 61 -3.99 -17.48 -4.39
C ALA A 61 -3.43 -18.74 -3.71
N PHE A 62 -3.59 -18.85 -2.38
CA PHE A 62 -3.17 -20.03 -1.62
C PHE A 62 -3.89 -21.30 -2.08
N ILE A 63 -5.21 -21.24 -2.28
CA ILE A 63 -5.97 -22.37 -2.82
C ILE A 63 -5.49 -22.75 -4.23
N HIS A 64 -5.12 -21.75 -5.05
CA HIS A 64 -4.56 -21.99 -6.38
C HIS A 64 -3.23 -22.75 -6.31
N ASP A 65 -2.33 -22.34 -5.41
CA ASP A 65 -1.04 -23.00 -5.18
C ASP A 65 -1.21 -24.44 -4.67
N LEU A 66 -2.22 -24.72 -3.83
CA LEU A 66 -2.53 -26.09 -3.42
C LEU A 66 -2.95 -26.98 -4.59
N ARG A 67 -3.68 -26.42 -5.56
CA ARG A 67 -4.14 -27.15 -6.75
C ARG A 67 -3.05 -27.30 -7.81
N LYS A 68 -2.18 -26.30 -7.95
CA LYS A 68 -1.07 -26.26 -8.90
C LYS A 68 0.21 -25.88 -8.15
N PRO A 69 0.84 -26.84 -7.47
CA PRO A 69 2.00 -26.55 -6.65
C PRO A 69 3.14 -26.02 -7.53
N PRO A 70 3.79 -24.90 -7.13
CA PRO A 70 4.93 -24.36 -7.86
C PRO A 70 6.08 -25.37 -7.90
N ALA A 71 6.92 -25.24 -8.93
CA ALA A 71 8.03 -26.17 -9.12
C ALA A 71 9.01 -26.11 -7.93
N PRO A 72 9.52 -27.25 -7.43
CA PRO A 72 10.48 -27.25 -6.35
C PRO A 72 11.72 -26.44 -6.72
N GLY A 73 12.01 -25.36 -5.98
CA GLY A 73 13.20 -24.53 -6.18
C GLY A 73 12.98 -23.28 -7.03
N GLU A 74 11.73 -22.98 -7.43
CA GLU A 74 11.42 -21.73 -8.10
C GLU A 74 11.68 -20.54 -7.15
N ALA A 75 12.68 -19.73 -7.50
CA ALA A 75 13.04 -18.56 -6.72
C ALA A 75 11.96 -17.49 -6.84
N LEU A 76 11.70 -16.76 -5.75
CA LEU A 76 10.77 -15.64 -5.79
C LEU A 76 11.23 -14.60 -6.83
N PRO A 77 10.30 -14.06 -7.63
CA PRO A 77 10.62 -12.99 -8.58
C PRO A 77 11.36 -11.83 -7.92
N LYS A 78 12.44 -11.36 -8.55
CA LYS A 78 13.22 -10.20 -8.06
C LYS A 78 12.34 -8.96 -7.83
N VAL A 79 11.30 -8.81 -8.66
CA VAL A 79 10.31 -7.74 -8.57
C VAL A 79 9.63 -7.69 -7.21
N LEU A 80 9.35 -8.83 -6.57
CA LEU A 80 8.75 -8.87 -5.23
C LEU A 80 9.64 -8.19 -4.19
N PHE A 81 10.94 -8.44 -4.23
CA PHE A 81 11.88 -7.82 -3.30
C PHE A 81 12.00 -6.32 -3.54
N SER A 82 12.05 -5.91 -4.82
CA SER A 82 12.10 -4.49 -5.18
C SER A 82 10.83 -3.73 -4.79
N THR A 83 9.64 -4.30 -4.99
CA THR A 83 8.38 -3.67 -4.57
C THR A 83 8.23 -3.63 -3.06
N THR A 84 8.67 -4.68 -2.36
CA THR A 84 8.70 -4.70 -0.89
C THR A 84 9.61 -3.60 -0.35
N LEU A 85 10.82 -3.48 -0.90
CA LEU A 85 11.74 -2.40 -0.54
C LEU A 85 11.14 -1.02 -0.81
N LEU A 86 10.45 -0.83 -1.94
CA LEU A 86 9.77 0.43 -2.24
C LEU A 86 8.69 0.76 -1.20
N LEU A 87 7.91 -0.21 -0.74
CA LEU A 87 6.90 -0.01 0.32
C LEU A 87 7.54 0.31 1.68
N VAL A 88 8.69 -0.27 1.99
CA VAL A 88 9.47 0.08 3.19
C VAL A 88 9.95 1.54 3.09
N ILE A 89 10.51 1.94 1.95
CA ILE A 89 10.93 3.33 1.69
C ILE A 89 9.75 4.28 1.81
N PHE A 90 8.61 3.95 1.20
CA PHE A 90 7.38 4.72 1.31
C PHE A 90 6.96 4.92 2.77
N SER A 91 6.98 3.86 3.57
CA SER A 91 6.63 3.91 4.99
C SER A 91 7.60 4.78 5.80
N ALA A 92 8.90 4.70 5.51
CA ALA A 92 9.92 5.54 6.14
C ALA A 92 9.77 7.04 5.77
N LEU A 93 9.41 7.35 4.52
CA LEU A 93 9.14 8.72 4.08
C LEU A 93 7.91 9.30 4.78
N LEU A 94 6.84 8.51 4.95
CA LEU A 94 5.67 8.92 5.72
C LEU A 94 6.01 9.21 7.19
N ALA A 95 6.79 8.33 7.83
CA ALA A 95 7.24 8.53 9.21
C ALA A 95 8.13 9.78 9.36
N SER A 96 8.83 10.18 8.29
CA SER A 96 9.68 11.38 8.24
C SER A 96 8.91 12.65 7.86
N ASN A 97 7.57 12.62 7.85
CA ASN A 97 6.70 13.74 7.49
C ASN A 97 6.88 14.25 6.03
N LEU A 98 7.30 13.37 5.12
CA LEU A 98 7.52 13.67 3.70
C LEU A 98 6.35 13.17 2.83
N PHE A 99 5.12 13.47 3.24
CA PHE A 99 3.89 12.91 2.66
C PHE A 99 3.81 13.00 1.12
N LEU A 100 3.98 14.18 0.53
CA LEU A 100 3.88 14.36 -0.93
C LEU A 100 5.00 13.60 -1.67
N ILE A 101 6.22 13.66 -1.14
CA ILE A 101 7.38 12.94 -1.72
C ILE A 101 7.15 11.43 -1.63
N ALA A 102 6.58 10.93 -0.54
CA ALA A 102 6.22 9.53 -0.39
C ALA A 102 5.24 9.08 -1.49
N LEU A 103 4.19 9.87 -1.76
CA LEU A 103 3.22 9.56 -2.81
C LEU A 103 3.83 9.56 -4.21
N ILE A 104 4.67 10.55 -4.55
CA ILE A 104 5.38 10.58 -5.84
C ILE A 104 6.33 9.37 -5.95
N THR A 105 7.06 9.07 -4.88
CA THR A 105 8.01 7.95 -4.84
C THR A 105 7.32 6.62 -5.09
N VAL A 106 6.19 6.36 -4.44
CA VAL A 106 5.49 5.07 -4.61
C VAL A 106 4.81 4.97 -5.98
N THR A 107 4.23 6.05 -6.51
CA THR A 107 3.55 6.06 -7.83
C THR A 107 4.53 5.90 -8.99
N VAL A 108 5.61 6.70 -9.00
CA VAL A 108 6.65 6.60 -10.04
C VAL A 108 7.46 5.32 -9.84
N GLY A 109 7.83 4.99 -8.60
CA GLY A 109 8.62 3.82 -8.27
C GLY A 109 7.94 2.51 -8.69
N THR A 110 6.63 2.36 -8.46
CA THR A 110 5.91 1.17 -8.91
C THR A 110 5.87 1.05 -10.43
N ALA A 111 5.61 2.15 -11.13
CA ALA A 111 5.63 2.16 -12.60
C ALA A 111 7.01 1.77 -13.16
N LEU A 112 8.10 2.29 -12.59
CA LEU A 112 9.47 1.94 -12.97
C LEU A 112 9.78 0.46 -12.72
N LEU A 113 9.34 -0.09 -11.57
CA LEU A 113 9.53 -1.50 -11.24
C LEU A 113 8.74 -2.43 -12.16
N TRP A 114 7.64 -1.95 -12.74
CA TRP A 114 6.83 -2.67 -13.73
C TRP A 114 7.33 -2.49 -15.17
N GLY A 115 8.44 -1.79 -15.36
CA GLY A 115 9.10 -1.64 -16.65
C GLY A 115 8.62 -0.44 -17.48
N GLU A 116 7.80 0.45 -16.92
CA GLU A 116 7.45 1.70 -17.61
C GLU A 116 8.67 2.61 -17.70
N ARG A 117 8.99 3.07 -18.91
CA ARG A 117 10.16 3.92 -19.20
C ARG A 117 9.80 5.19 -19.97
N ARG A 118 8.54 5.32 -20.42
CA ARG A 118 8.09 6.49 -21.18
C ARG A 118 8.08 7.71 -20.27
N VAL A 119 8.94 8.69 -20.57
CA VAL A 119 9.11 9.90 -19.76
C VAL A 119 7.77 10.60 -19.53
N LEU A 120 6.95 10.74 -20.58
CA LEU A 120 5.62 11.36 -20.49
C LEU A 120 4.70 10.69 -19.46
N VAL A 121 4.71 9.35 -19.42
CA VAL A 121 3.88 8.58 -18.48
C VAL A 121 4.41 8.76 -17.06
N LEU A 122 5.73 8.68 -16.88
CA LEU A 122 6.36 8.86 -15.57
C LEU A 122 6.14 10.27 -15.01
N THR A 123 6.24 11.30 -15.86
CA THR A 123 5.94 12.68 -15.46
C THR A 123 4.47 12.87 -15.11
N ALA A 124 3.55 12.27 -15.87
CA ALA A 124 2.13 12.33 -15.55
C ALA A 124 1.82 11.66 -14.20
N LEU A 125 2.44 10.51 -13.93
CA LEU A 125 2.31 9.81 -12.65
C LEU A 125 2.91 10.61 -11.48
N ALA A 126 4.04 11.29 -11.69
CA ALA A 126 4.62 12.16 -10.68
C ALA A 126 3.72 13.37 -10.35
N LEU A 127 3.00 13.90 -11.34
CA LEU A 127 2.07 15.02 -11.17
C LEU A 127 0.73 14.58 -10.57
N ALA A 128 0.31 13.33 -10.76
CA ALA A 128 -1.00 12.86 -10.31
C ALA A 128 -1.27 13.08 -8.80
N PRO A 129 -0.35 12.77 -7.86
CA PRO A 129 -0.52 13.11 -6.45
C PRO A 129 -0.68 14.61 -6.19
N VAL A 130 0.07 15.45 -6.91
CA VAL A 130 0.01 16.91 -6.76
C VAL A 130 -1.36 17.42 -7.21
N ILE A 131 -1.82 16.99 -8.38
CA ILE A 131 -3.13 17.35 -8.93
C ILE A 131 -4.24 16.87 -8.01
N ALA A 132 -4.16 15.63 -7.50
CA ALA A 132 -5.13 15.11 -6.56
C ALA A 132 -5.20 15.96 -5.29
N ILE A 133 -4.06 16.34 -4.71
CA ILE A 133 -4.06 17.19 -3.50
C ILE A 133 -4.73 18.54 -3.77
N VAL A 134 -4.39 19.21 -4.87
CA VAL A 134 -4.99 20.50 -5.26
C VAL A 134 -6.50 20.35 -5.49
N LEU A 135 -6.92 19.28 -6.18
CA LEU A 135 -8.33 19.02 -6.45
C LEU A 135 -9.14 18.80 -5.17
N PHE A 136 -8.60 18.05 -4.22
CA PHE A 136 -9.24 17.77 -2.94
C PHE A 136 -9.25 19.01 -2.02
N ASP A 137 -8.20 19.83 -2.06
CA ASP A 137 -8.14 21.10 -1.32
C ASP A 137 -9.18 22.11 -1.85
N ILE A 138 -9.29 22.26 -3.17
CA ILE A 138 -10.25 23.19 -3.80
C ILE A 138 -11.68 22.66 -3.76
N GLY A 139 -11.89 21.41 -4.14
CA GLY A 139 -13.22 20.84 -4.37
C GLY A 139 -13.89 20.29 -3.12
N LEU A 140 -13.11 19.85 -2.13
CA LEU A 140 -13.60 19.17 -0.93
C LEU A 140 -13.18 19.85 0.38
N GLU A 141 -12.35 20.91 0.31
CA GLU A 141 -11.79 21.62 1.47
C GLU A 141 -11.06 20.68 2.45
N VAL A 142 -10.52 19.58 1.94
CA VAL A 142 -9.79 18.58 2.73
C VAL A 142 -8.30 18.89 2.68
N ARG A 143 -7.73 19.21 3.85
CA ARG A 143 -6.28 19.40 3.99
C ARG A 143 -5.58 18.08 4.31
N PHE A 144 -4.54 17.78 3.54
CA PHE A 144 -3.65 16.63 3.76
C PHE A 144 -2.58 16.93 4.82
N PRO A 145 -1.93 15.89 5.40
CA PRO A 145 -0.84 16.05 6.34
C PRO A 145 0.22 17.03 5.84
N ARG A 146 0.61 17.95 6.72
CA ARG A 146 1.63 18.95 6.42
C ARG A 146 2.96 18.26 6.14
N SER A 147 3.56 18.57 5.00
CA SER A 147 4.91 18.15 4.64
C SER A 147 5.67 19.37 4.11
N PRO A 148 7.01 19.39 4.07
CA PRO A 148 7.76 20.57 3.65
C PRO A 148 7.28 21.17 2.33
N LEU A 149 7.02 20.34 1.32
CA LEU A 149 6.50 20.78 0.02
C LEU A 149 5.05 21.28 0.08
N LEU A 150 4.21 20.64 0.90
CA LEU A 150 2.82 21.08 1.08
C LEU A 150 2.70 22.35 1.91
N ASN A 151 3.63 22.60 2.84
CA ASN A 151 3.67 23.84 3.60
C ASN A 151 3.88 25.05 2.67
N LEU A 152 4.78 24.93 1.69
CA LEU A 152 4.98 25.98 0.68
C LEU A 152 3.67 26.30 -0.07
N TYR A 153 2.90 25.26 -0.43
CA TYR A 153 1.60 25.44 -1.07
C TYR A 153 0.55 26.09 -0.13
N TYR A 154 0.47 25.63 1.11
CA TYR A 154 -0.51 26.14 2.09
C TYR A 154 -0.17 27.51 2.68
N GLU A 155 1.09 27.95 2.66
CA GLU A 155 1.52 29.28 3.13
C GLU A 155 1.30 30.35 2.05
N TRP A 156 1.37 29.96 0.78
CA TRP A 156 1.13 30.85 -0.35
C TRP A 156 -0.36 31.18 -0.57
N ARG A 157 -1.27 30.40 0.05
CA ARG A 157 -2.72 30.47 -0.15
C ARG A 157 -3.47 30.76 1.14
#